data_AF-A0A2G9C982-F1
#
_entry.id   AF-A0A2G9C982-F1
#
_cell.length_a   1.000
_cell.length_b   1.000
_cell.length_c   1.000
_cell.angle_alpha   90.00
_cell.angle_beta   90.00
_cell.angle_gamma   90.00
#
_symmetry.space_group_name_H-M   'P 1'
#
loop_
_entity.id
_entity.type
_entity.pdbx_description
1 polymer ?
#
loop_
_entity_poly.entity_id
_entity_poly.type
_entity_poly.pdbx_seq_one_letter_code
_entity_poly.pdbx_strand_id
1 'polypeptide(L)'
;MSFLTPSQIRTAQAIVNLFETGHVLGDYGQVTVLEGDPGRLTYGRSQTTLGSGKLVDLLRQYAGNPGAQFGASIGDWLPALAAAGAALDTDLRLHNLLRACADDPVMRETQDRFFDEHFWQPAARAAGKLGIVSALGTAVVYDSFVHGSWARIRAATDAQAGTVAQAGEQAWIEAYVRVRRQWLATHSIAILRGTVYRMDAFRRLMDLGQWGLPLPLVVRGAEISMTTLNGTPPGCYDGPAPGSRVLSVQAPLQRGLDVRRVQLALSDLGADIKADGVFGGASTRCVKDAQRARGLPATGVADIAFIGALLG
;
A
#
# COMPACT_ATOMS: atom_id res chain seq x y z
N MET A 1 2.86 -26.42 3.93
CA MET A 1 3.84 -25.78 3.04
C MET A 1 3.10 -25.29 1.81
N SER A 2 3.39 -24.08 1.33
CA SER A 2 2.78 -23.55 0.10
C SER A 2 3.33 -24.32 -1.11
N PHE A 3 2.47 -24.72 -2.04
CA PHE A 3 2.88 -25.37 -3.30
C PHE A 3 3.42 -24.35 -4.32
N LEU A 4 3.40 -23.06 -4.00
CA LEU A 4 3.78 -21.98 -4.90
C LEU A 4 5.25 -21.60 -4.76
N THR A 5 5.89 -21.29 -5.89
CA THR A 5 7.22 -20.69 -5.90
C THR A 5 7.19 -19.26 -5.36
N PRO A 6 8.33 -18.70 -4.89
CA PRO A 6 8.39 -17.31 -4.46
C PRO A 6 7.90 -16.31 -5.52
N SER A 7 8.17 -16.57 -6.81
CA SER A 7 7.70 -15.71 -7.90
C SER A 7 6.19 -15.78 -8.08
N GLN A 8 5.58 -16.96 -7.93
CA GLN A 8 4.12 -17.13 -7.98
C GLN A 8 3.42 -16.42 -6.83
N ILE A 9 3.98 -16.50 -5.61
CA ILE A 9 3.47 -15.76 -4.45
C ILE A 9 3.47 -14.26 -4.73
N ARG A 10 4.61 -13.72 -5.17
CA ARG A 10 4.75 -12.29 -5.48
C ARG A 10 3.84 -11.86 -6.63
N THR A 11 3.62 -12.72 -7.63
CA THR A 11 2.70 -12.43 -8.74
C THR A 11 1.25 -12.40 -8.27
N ALA A 12 0.82 -13.35 -7.43
CA ALA A 12 -0.51 -13.34 -6.82
C ALA A 12 -0.74 -12.09 -5.95
N GLN A 13 0.27 -11.69 -5.17
CA GLN A 13 0.24 -10.46 -4.38
C GLN A 13 0.17 -9.21 -5.26
N ALA A 14 0.94 -9.16 -6.36
CA ALA A 14 0.92 -8.06 -7.31
C ALA A 14 -0.43 -7.88 -8.01
N ILE A 15 -1.14 -8.98 -8.33
CA ILE A 15 -2.50 -8.92 -8.88
C ILE A 15 -3.44 -8.20 -7.89
N VAL A 16 -3.37 -8.55 -6.60
CA VAL A 16 -4.19 -7.91 -5.58
C VAL A 16 -3.77 -6.46 -5.37
N ASN A 17 -2.47 -6.14 -5.34
CA ASN A 17 -2.02 -4.75 -5.26
C ASN A 17 -2.55 -3.89 -6.42
N LEU A 18 -2.56 -4.42 -7.66
CA LEU A 18 -3.15 -3.73 -8.81
C LEU A 18 -4.66 -3.47 -8.62
N PHE A 19 -5.34 -4.33 -7.87
CA PHE A 19 -6.75 -4.12 -7.54
C PHE A 19 -6.95 -3.10 -6.43
N GLU A 20 -6.06 -3.03 -5.43
CA GLU A 20 -6.14 -2.09 -4.31
C GLU A 20 -5.65 -0.68 -4.67
N THR A 21 -4.46 -0.57 -5.28
CA THR A 21 -3.79 0.72 -5.49
C THR A 21 -3.50 1.03 -6.95
N GLY A 22 -3.75 0.09 -7.87
CA GLY A 22 -3.41 0.26 -9.28
C GLY A 22 -1.92 0.10 -9.59
N HIS A 23 -1.09 -0.25 -8.60
CA HIS A 23 0.35 -0.43 -8.75
C HIS A 23 0.80 -1.85 -8.41
N VAL A 24 1.71 -2.40 -9.21
CA VAL A 24 2.23 -3.78 -9.05
C VAL A 24 2.78 -4.03 -7.65
N LEU A 25 3.48 -3.06 -7.07
CA LEU A 25 4.11 -3.16 -5.76
C LEU A 25 3.26 -2.61 -4.61
N GLY A 26 2.04 -2.14 -4.88
CA GLY A 26 1.27 -1.38 -3.90
C GLY A 26 1.79 0.05 -3.74
N ASP A 27 1.26 0.78 -2.76
CA ASP A 27 1.74 2.11 -2.37
C ASP A 27 1.94 2.16 -0.84
N TYR A 28 3.20 2.08 -0.40
CA TYR A 28 3.56 2.01 1.02
C TYR A 28 3.38 3.34 1.77
N GLY A 29 3.34 4.46 1.04
CA GLY A 29 3.19 5.81 1.59
C GLY A 29 1.78 6.36 1.46
N GLN A 30 0.83 5.58 0.92
CA GLN A 30 -0.54 6.02 0.76
C GLN A 30 -1.15 6.35 2.12
N VAL A 31 -1.66 7.57 2.27
CA VAL A 31 -2.41 8.02 3.44
C VAL A 31 -3.73 8.55 2.94
N THR A 32 -4.82 7.91 3.35
CA THR A 32 -6.18 8.18 2.88
C THR A 32 -7.10 8.37 4.07
N VAL A 33 -7.99 9.37 3.97
CA VAL A 33 -9.13 9.57 4.87
C VAL A 33 -10.33 9.79 3.95
N LEU A 34 -11.33 8.92 4.05
CA LEU A 34 -12.57 9.04 3.29
C LEU A 34 -13.69 9.49 4.21
N GLU A 35 -14.40 10.55 3.82
CA GLU A 35 -15.52 11.08 4.59
C GLU A 35 -16.61 10.00 4.75
N GLY A 36 -17.01 9.75 6.00
CA GLY A 36 -18.03 8.75 6.33
C GLY A 36 -17.54 7.30 6.33
N ASP A 37 -16.26 7.03 6.05
CA ASP A 37 -15.70 5.68 6.16
C ASP A 37 -15.38 5.33 7.62
N PRO A 38 -15.95 4.25 8.19
CA PRO A 38 -15.63 3.81 9.56
C PRO A 38 -14.14 3.43 9.74
N GLY A 39 -13.41 3.16 8.65
CA GLY A 39 -11.97 2.92 8.66
C GLY A 39 -11.14 4.14 9.09
N ARG A 40 -11.66 5.36 8.88
CA ARG A 40 -10.96 6.62 9.19
C ARG A 40 -9.56 6.68 8.54
N LEU A 41 -8.56 7.23 9.22
CA LEU A 41 -7.17 7.25 8.76
C LEU A 41 -6.69 5.87 8.32
N THR A 42 -6.36 5.76 7.04
CA THR A 42 -5.91 4.54 6.38
C THR A 42 -4.51 4.74 5.82
N TYR A 43 -3.63 3.78 6.03
CA TYR A 43 -2.21 3.90 5.69
C TYR A 43 -1.63 2.65 5.01
N GLY A 44 -0.76 2.92 4.05
CA GLY A 44 0.19 1.96 3.49
C GLY A 44 -0.39 1.05 2.42
N ARG A 45 0.46 0.16 1.92
CA ARG A 45 0.19 -0.75 0.80
C ARG A 45 -1.04 -1.63 1.06
N SER A 46 -1.23 -2.00 2.31
CA SER A 46 -2.29 -2.90 2.77
C SER A 46 -3.53 -2.17 3.30
N GLN A 47 -3.54 -0.82 3.19
CA GLN A 47 -4.62 0.05 3.66
C GLN A 47 -5.06 -0.29 5.10
N THR A 48 -4.11 -0.34 6.05
CA THR A 48 -4.45 -0.58 7.45
C THR A 48 -5.14 0.65 8.02
N THR A 49 -6.25 0.43 8.71
CA THR A 49 -7.16 1.50 9.14
C THR A 49 -7.02 1.77 10.64
N LEU A 50 -7.14 3.03 11.05
CA LEU A 50 -7.24 3.43 12.45
C LEU A 50 -8.48 2.84 13.11
N GLY A 51 -9.63 2.84 12.41
CA GLY A 51 -10.91 2.37 12.96
C GLY A 51 -10.92 0.89 13.37
N SER A 52 -10.11 0.04 12.73
CA SER A 52 -9.98 -1.38 13.12
C SER A 52 -8.87 -1.66 14.15
N GLY A 53 -8.08 -0.65 14.54
CA GLY A 53 -6.91 -0.81 15.41
C GLY A 53 -5.67 -1.39 14.71
N LYS A 54 -5.82 -1.99 13.52
CA LYS A 54 -4.71 -2.59 12.77
C LYS A 54 -3.60 -1.60 12.40
N LEU A 55 -3.94 -0.33 12.18
CA LEU A 55 -2.94 0.72 11.96
C LEU A 55 -2.03 0.87 13.19
N VAL A 56 -2.61 0.86 14.39
CA VAL A 56 -1.85 0.98 15.65
C VAL A 56 -0.92 -0.22 15.82
N ASP A 57 -1.39 -1.44 15.51
CA ASP A 57 -0.56 -2.64 15.61
C ASP A 57 0.61 -2.63 14.63
N LEU A 58 0.38 -2.24 13.38
CA LEU A 58 1.44 -2.07 12.37
C LEU A 58 2.49 -1.06 12.85
N LEU A 59 2.06 0.11 13.31
CA LEU A 59 2.96 1.18 13.76
C LEU A 59 3.70 0.81 15.04
N ARG A 60 3.10 0.02 15.94
CA ARG A 60 3.76 -0.52 17.12
C ARG A 60 4.87 -1.50 16.73
N GLN A 61 4.64 -2.37 15.75
CA GLN A 61 5.69 -3.28 15.24
C GLN A 61 6.85 -2.51 14.61
N TYR A 62 6.56 -1.46 13.84
CA TYR A 62 7.60 -0.61 13.23
C TYR A 62 8.39 0.15 14.30
N ALA A 63 7.72 0.82 15.24
CA ALA A 63 8.37 1.57 16.32
C ALA A 63 9.22 0.68 17.24
N GLY A 64 8.84 -0.59 17.41
CA GLY A 64 9.59 -1.58 18.17
C GLY A 64 10.82 -2.15 17.45
N ASN A 65 11.04 -1.83 16.17
CA ASN A 65 12.21 -2.32 15.43
C ASN A 65 13.41 -1.37 15.63
N PRO A 66 14.54 -1.84 16.20
CA PRO A 66 15.72 -0.98 16.44
C PRO A 66 16.34 -0.37 15.18
N GLY A 67 16.09 -0.96 14.00
CA GLY A 67 16.56 -0.43 12.72
C GLY A 67 15.61 0.59 12.08
N ALA A 68 14.43 0.84 12.66
CA ALA A 68 13.44 1.75 12.11
C ALA A 68 13.90 3.21 12.22
N GLN A 69 14.06 3.87 11.07
CA GLN A 69 14.56 5.24 10.99
C GLN A 69 13.61 6.24 11.67
N PHE A 70 12.31 6.02 11.60
CA PHE A 70 11.29 6.84 12.25
C PHE A 70 10.68 6.16 13.47
N GLY A 71 11.31 5.11 14.00
CA GLY A 71 10.75 4.31 15.08
C GLY A 71 10.42 5.13 16.33
N ALA A 72 11.34 6.01 16.75
CA ALA A 72 11.14 6.93 17.88
C ALA A 72 9.98 7.91 17.62
N SER A 73 9.98 8.59 16.47
CA SER A 73 8.92 9.55 16.11
C SER A 73 7.54 8.90 16.04
N ILE A 74 7.43 7.70 15.45
CA ILE A 74 6.17 6.93 15.48
C ILE A 74 5.81 6.52 16.90
N GLY A 75 6.80 6.15 17.72
CA GLY A 75 6.64 5.85 19.15
C GLY A 75 5.93 6.97 19.91
N ASP A 76 6.32 8.22 19.68
CA ASP A 76 5.70 9.40 20.31
C ASP A 76 4.22 9.57 19.92
N TRP A 77 3.84 9.14 18.70
CA TRP A 77 2.46 9.18 18.22
C TRP A 77 1.60 8.00 18.71
N LEU A 78 2.19 6.88 19.16
CA LEU A 78 1.45 5.67 19.53
C LEU A 78 0.35 5.90 20.58
N PRO A 79 0.55 6.68 21.66
CA PRO A 79 -0.51 6.95 22.62
C PRO A 79 -1.72 7.65 22.00
N ALA A 80 -1.49 8.66 21.15
CA ALA A 80 -2.56 9.37 20.45
C ALA A 80 -3.29 8.47 19.45
N LEU A 81 -2.54 7.69 18.67
CA LEU A 81 -3.07 6.68 17.74
C LEU A 81 -3.91 5.63 18.46
N ALA A 82 -3.48 5.15 19.62
CA ALA A 82 -4.23 4.19 20.43
C ALA A 82 -5.52 4.78 21.01
N ALA A 83 -5.52 6.07 21.37
CA ALA A 83 -6.72 6.79 21.79
C ALA A 83 -7.69 7.08 20.63
N ALA A 84 -7.21 6.99 19.38
CA ALA A 84 -7.98 7.16 18.16
C ALA A 84 -8.84 8.45 18.15
N GLY A 85 -8.28 9.59 18.58
CA GLY A 85 -8.98 10.87 18.55
C GLY A 85 -9.33 11.33 17.13
N ALA A 86 -10.43 12.07 16.94
CA ALA A 86 -10.90 12.53 15.62
C ALA A 86 -9.90 13.45 14.90
N ALA A 87 -9.09 14.22 15.65
CA ALA A 87 -8.12 15.15 15.09
C ALA A 87 -7.06 14.47 14.20
N LEU A 88 -6.78 13.18 14.44
CA LEU A 88 -5.81 12.40 13.66
C LEU A 88 -6.17 12.29 12.19
N ASP A 89 -7.46 12.36 11.85
CA ASP A 89 -7.95 12.27 10.46
C ASP A 89 -7.57 13.51 9.63
N THR A 90 -7.10 14.56 10.28
CA THR A 90 -6.70 15.82 9.65
C THR A 90 -5.31 16.29 10.06
N ASP A 91 -4.60 15.55 10.92
CA ASP A 91 -3.28 15.96 11.39
C ASP A 91 -2.22 15.78 10.31
N LEU A 92 -1.85 16.89 9.68
CA LEU A 92 -0.94 16.88 8.54
C LEU A 92 0.48 16.42 8.93
N ARG A 93 0.91 16.64 10.18
CA ARG A 93 2.24 16.21 10.64
C ARG A 93 2.30 14.70 10.73
N LEU A 94 1.30 14.07 11.34
CA LEU A 94 1.18 12.61 11.35
C LEU A 94 1.12 12.05 9.92
N HIS A 95 0.27 12.62 9.07
CA HIS A 95 0.14 12.16 7.68
C HIS A 95 1.46 12.27 6.89
N ASN A 96 2.25 13.32 7.12
CA ASN A 96 3.55 13.49 6.48
C ASN A 96 4.60 12.53 7.05
N LEU A 97 4.60 12.28 8.36
CA LEU A 97 5.46 11.28 8.97
C LEU A 97 5.18 9.89 8.40
N LEU A 98 3.90 9.50 8.29
CA LEU A 98 3.50 8.23 7.68
C LEU A 98 3.98 8.11 6.22
N ARG A 99 3.84 9.17 5.41
CA ARG A 99 4.40 9.19 4.05
C ARG A 99 5.91 9.02 4.06
N ALA A 100 6.62 9.70 4.94
CA ALA A 100 8.07 9.63 5.03
C ALA A 100 8.56 8.24 5.47
N CYS A 101 7.81 7.54 6.32
CA CYS A 101 8.11 6.16 6.69
C CYS A 101 8.19 5.23 5.48
N ALA A 102 7.49 5.49 4.37
CA ALA A 102 7.57 4.65 3.17
C ALA A 102 8.97 4.62 2.54
N ASP A 103 9.79 5.65 2.78
CA ASP A 103 11.17 5.69 2.31
C ASP A 103 12.10 4.78 3.12
N ASP A 104 11.70 4.39 4.34
CA ASP A 104 12.44 3.46 5.19
C ASP A 104 12.18 1.99 4.75
N PRO A 105 13.21 1.24 4.34
CA PRO A 105 13.09 -0.19 4.04
C PRO A 105 12.46 -1.01 5.19
N VAL A 106 12.71 -0.64 6.44
CA VAL A 106 12.16 -1.33 7.62
C VAL A 106 10.64 -1.19 7.69
N MET A 107 10.10 -0.02 7.33
CA MET A 107 8.64 0.18 7.25
C MET A 107 8.05 -0.68 6.13
N ARG A 108 8.70 -0.75 4.96
CA ARG A 108 8.23 -1.56 3.83
C ARG A 108 8.19 -3.04 4.21
N GLU A 109 9.25 -3.55 4.82
CA GLU A 109 9.30 -4.93 5.32
C GLU A 109 8.23 -5.18 6.40
N THR A 110 8.01 -4.22 7.30
CA THR A 110 6.99 -4.31 8.35
C THR A 110 5.59 -4.41 7.75
N GLN A 111 5.27 -3.58 6.75
CA GLN A 111 3.99 -3.67 6.03
C GLN A 111 3.84 -5.00 5.28
N ASP A 112 4.88 -5.47 4.61
CA ASP A 112 4.85 -6.74 3.88
C ASP A 112 4.60 -7.91 4.82
N ARG A 113 5.31 -7.97 5.95
CA ARG A 113 5.12 -9.01 6.98
C ARG A 113 3.73 -8.96 7.58
N PHE A 114 3.25 -7.76 7.92
CA PHE A 114 1.91 -7.58 8.46
C PHE A 114 0.85 -8.11 7.49
N PHE A 115 0.98 -7.79 6.20
CA PHE A 115 0.04 -8.26 5.18
C PHE A 115 0.14 -9.77 4.94
N ASP A 116 1.36 -10.31 5.00
CA ASP A 116 1.61 -11.74 4.86
C ASP A 116 0.88 -12.52 5.96
N GLU A 117 1.09 -12.14 7.21
CA GLU A 117 0.53 -12.81 8.40
C GLU A 117 -1.00 -12.70 8.47
N HIS A 118 -1.55 -11.53 8.17
CA HIS A 118 -2.97 -11.25 8.37
C HIS A 118 -3.85 -11.64 7.18
N PHE A 119 -3.29 -11.76 5.97
CA PHE A 119 -4.08 -12.00 4.76
C PHE A 119 -3.53 -13.13 3.89
N TRP A 120 -2.25 -13.11 3.52
CA TRP A 120 -1.70 -14.11 2.60
C TRP A 120 -1.66 -15.50 3.22
N GLN A 121 -1.03 -15.65 4.38
CA GLN A 121 -0.86 -16.94 5.05
C GLN A 121 -2.21 -17.60 5.40
N PRO A 122 -3.22 -16.88 5.94
CA PRO A 122 -4.57 -17.42 6.10
C PRO A 122 -5.19 -17.91 4.78
N ALA A 123 -5.05 -17.12 3.70
CA ALA A 123 -5.60 -17.47 2.39
C ALA A 123 -4.91 -18.70 1.78
N ALA A 124 -3.58 -18.74 1.79
CA ALA A 124 -2.79 -19.86 1.29
C ALA A 124 -3.08 -21.15 2.06
N ARG A 125 -3.22 -21.08 3.39
CA ARG A 125 -3.65 -22.23 4.20
C ARG A 125 -5.07 -22.68 3.87
N ALA A 126 -6.00 -21.74 3.65
CA ALA A 126 -7.36 -22.07 3.27
C ALA A 126 -7.44 -22.73 1.88
N ALA A 127 -6.68 -22.21 0.91
CA ALA A 127 -6.56 -22.80 -0.43
C ALA A 127 -5.99 -24.23 -0.34
N GLY A 128 -4.88 -24.41 0.36
CA GLY A 128 -4.24 -25.72 0.52
C GLY A 128 -5.13 -26.77 1.21
N LYS A 129 -5.93 -26.37 2.21
CA LYS A 129 -6.90 -27.26 2.86
C LYS A 129 -7.99 -27.78 1.91
N LEU A 130 -8.27 -27.05 0.84
CA LEU A 130 -9.25 -27.44 -0.18
C LEU A 130 -8.61 -28.17 -1.37
N GLY A 131 -7.28 -28.35 -1.37
CA GLY A 131 -6.57 -28.93 -2.52
C GLY A 131 -6.38 -27.96 -3.69
N ILE A 132 -6.53 -26.66 -3.47
CA ILE A 132 -6.25 -25.62 -4.47
C ILE A 132 -4.73 -25.43 -4.50
N VAL A 133 -4.07 -25.79 -5.60
CA VAL A 133 -2.60 -25.78 -5.72
C VAL A 133 -2.10 -24.85 -6.82
N SER A 134 -2.95 -24.43 -7.75
CA SER A 134 -2.57 -23.47 -8.78
C SER A 134 -2.31 -22.08 -8.19
N ALA A 135 -1.39 -21.35 -8.83
CA ALA A 135 -1.05 -19.99 -8.44
C ALA A 135 -2.24 -19.05 -8.64
N LEU A 136 -2.96 -19.18 -9.77
CA LEU A 136 -4.15 -18.40 -10.07
C LEU A 136 -5.30 -18.71 -9.10
N GLY A 137 -5.56 -19.99 -8.79
CA GLY A 137 -6.57 -20.37 -7.81
C GLY A 137 -6.28 -19.79 -6.43
N THR A 138 -5.03 -19.88 -5.98
CA THR A 138 -4.61 -19.27 -4.70
C THR A 138 -4.76 -17.74 -4.73
N ALA A 139 -4.46 -17.07 -5.83
CA ALA A 139 -4.66 -15.62 -5.98
C ALA A 139 -6.14 -15.22 -5.86
N VAL A 140 -7.06 -16.02 -6.40
CA VAL A 140 -8.51 -15.81 -6.26
C VAL A 140 -8.94 -15.93 -4.79
N VAL A 141 -8.46 -16.96 -4.08
CA VAL A 141 -8.71 -17.14 -2.64
C VAL A 141 -8.18 -15.92 -1.88
N TYR A 142 -6.94 -15.52 -2.17
CA TYR A 142 -6.27 -14.41 -1.51
C TYR A 142 -6.99 -13.07 -1.67
N ASP A 143 -7.36 -12.68 -2.89
CA ASP A 143 -8.18 -11.48 -3.13
C ASP A 143 -9.50 -11.54 -2.34
N SER A 144 -10.10 -12.73 -2.20
CA SER A 144 -11.32 -12.86 -1.42
C SER A 144 -11.12 -12.78 0.09
N PHE A 145 -9.93 -13.07 0.61
CA PHE A 145 -9.58 -12.82 2.02
C PHE A 145 -9.39 -11.32 2.26
N VAL A 146 -8.67 -10.64 1.37
CA VAL A 146 -8.46 -9.18 1.43
C VAL A 146 -9.79 -8.44 1.37
N HIS A 147 -10.69 -8.84 0.48
CA HIS A 147 -12.04 -8.27 0.38
C HIS A 147 -13.01 -8.76 1.48
N GLY A 148 -12.61 -9.72 2.34
CA GLY A 148 -13.46 -10.25 3.41
C GLY A 148 -14.67 -11.07 2.96
N SER A 149 -14.72 -11.54 1.70
CA SER A 149 -15.86 -12.27 1.13
C SER A 149 -15.70 -13.79 1.12
N TRP A 150 -14.55 -14.32 1.57
CA TRP A 150 -14.17 -15.72 1.35
C TRP A 150 -15.22 -16.74 1.80
N ALA A 151 -15.61 -16.70 3.08
CA ALA A 151 -16.50 -17.69 3.66
C ALA A 151 -17.88 -17.73 2.96
N ARG A 152 -18.46 -16.56 2.70
CA ARG A 152 -19.77 -16.41 2.04
C ARG A 152 -19.74 -16.98 0.62
N ILE A 153 -18.79 -16.53 -0.18
CA ILE A 153 -18.72 -16.91 -1.60
C ILE A 153 -18.33 -18.37 -1.74
N ARG A 154 -17.45 -18.89 -0.87
CA ARG A 154 -17.12 -20.31 -0.85
C ARG A 154 -18.37 -21.16 -0.62
N ALA A 155 -19.15 -20.85 0.42
CA ALA A 155 -20.38 -21.60 0.72
C ALA A 155 -21.38 -21.54 -0.44
N ALA A 156 -21.55 -20.36 -1.06
CA ALA A 156 -22.40 -20.20 -2.24
C ALA A 156 -21.88 -20.98 -3.46
N THR A 157 -20.56 -21.08 -3.63
CA THR A 157 -19.94 -21.85 -4.71
C THR A 157 -20.12 -23.35 -4.48
N ASP A 158 -19.86 -23.83 -3.27
CA ASP A 158 -20.05 -25.22 -2.88
C ASP A 158 -21.51 -25.67 -3.11
N ALA A 159 -22.49 -24.80 -2.82
CA ALA A 159 -23.91 -25.07 -3.06
C ALA A 159 -24.30 -25.15 -4.55
N GLN A 160 -23.57 -24.46 -5.44
CA GLN A 160 -23.89 -24.40 -6.88
C GLN A 160 -23.09 -25.38 -7.73
N ALA A 161 -21.83 -25.64 -7.36
CA ALA A 161 -20.88 -26.40 -8.16
C ALA A 161 -20.34 -27.66 -7.45
N GLY A 162 -20.73 -27.90 -6.19
CA GLY A 162 -20.12 -28.91 -5.35
C GLY A 162 -18.79 -28.46 -4.74
N THR A 163 -18.18 -29.31 -3.93
CA THR A 163 -16.88 -29.03 -3.31
C THR A 163 -15.73 -29.10 -4.33
N VAL A 164 -14.57 -28.51 -3.99
CA VAL A 164 -13.35 -28.61 -4.82
C VAL A 164 -13.00 -30.06 -5.17
N ALA A 165 -13.16 -30.98 -4.22
CA ALA A 165 -12.87 -32.41 -4.43
C ALA A 165 -13.82 -33.08 -5.44
N GLN A 166 -15.05 -32.59 -5.58
CA GLN A 166 -16.05 -33.13 -6.50
C GLN A 166 -15.94 -32.50 -7.89
N ALA A 167 -15.75 -31.18 -7.95
CA ALA A 167 -15.70 -30.43 -9.21
C ALA A 167 -14.32 -30.42 -9.87
N GLY A 168 -13.26 -30.62 -9.09
CA GLY A 168 -11.89 -30.33 -9.50
C GLY A 168 -11.54 -28.84 -9.35
N GLU A 169 -10.26 -28.55 -9.13
CA GLU A 169 -9.78 -27.21 -8.78
C GLU A 169 -10.21 -26.13 -9.80
N GLN A 170 -9.91 -26.34 -11.08
CA GLN A 170 -10.14 -25.32 -12.10
C GLN A 170 -11.64 -25.01 -12.24
N ALA A 171 -12.48 -26.04 -12.39
CA ALA A 171 -13.92 -25.85 -12.52
C ALA A 171 -14.54 -25.18 -11.29
N TRP A 172 -14.08 -25.53 -10.09
CA TRP A 172 -14.55 -24.89 -8.85
C TRP A 172 -14.13 -23.42 -8.77
N ILE A 173 -12.87 -23.10 -9.11
CA ILE A 173 -12.37 -21.71 -9.11
C ILE A 173 -13.08 -20.84 -10.17
N GLU A 174 -13.35 -21.40 -11.35
CA GLU A 174 -14.15 -20.71 -12.37
C GLU A 174 -15.58 -20.44 -11.88
N ALA A 175 -16.21 -21.41 -11.21
CA ALA A 175 -17.51 -21.24 -10.59
C ALA A 175 -17.46 -20.17 -9.48
N TYR A 176 -16.41 -20.19 -8.64
CA TYR A 176 -16.20 -19.20 -7.59
C TYR A 176 -16.13 -17.77 -8.14
N VAL A 177 -15.34 -17.54 -9.18
CA VAL A 177 -15.21 -16.23 -9.83
C VAL A 177 -16.54 -15.78 -10.41
N ARG A 178 -17.31 -16.68 -11.03
CA ARG A 178 -18.66 -16.37 -11.56
C ARG A 178 -19.62 -15.98 -10.44
N VAL A 179 -19.68 -16.76 -9.36
CA VAL A 179 -20.55 -16.49 -8.18
C VAL A 179 -20.19 -15.15 -7.54
N ARG A 180 -18.89 -14.90 -7.32
CA ARG A 180 -18.43 -13.65 -6.73
C ARG A 180 -18.70 -12.44 -7.62
N ARG A 181 -18.50 -12.59 -8.93
CA ARG A 181 -18.81 -11.54 -9.91
C ARG A 181 -20.29 -11.14 -9.85
N GLN A 182 -21.19 -12.12 -9.84
CA GLN A 182 -22.63 -11.88 -9.73
C GLN A 182 -22.97 -11.20 -8.40
N TRP A 183 -22.43 -11.70 -7.29
CA TRP A 183 -22.65 -11.11 -5.97
C TRP A 183 -22.17 -9.66 -5.89
N LEU A 184 -21.01 -9.34 -6.44
CA LEU A 184 -20.50 -7.96 -6.51
C LEU A 184 -21.41 -7.09 -7.39
N ALA A 185 -21.78 -7.57 -8.58
CA ALA A 185 -22.60 -6.81 -9.53
C ALA A 185 -23.98 -6.44 -8.97
N THR A 186 -24.57 -7.30 -8.13
CA THR A 186 -25.89 -7.09 -7.53
C THR A 186 -25.82 -6.65 -6.06
N HIS A 187 -24.64 -6.28 -5.54
CA HIS A 187 -24.50 -5.93 -4.13
C HIS A 187 -25.27 -4.65 -3.82
N SER A 188 -25.94 -4.59 -2.66
CA SER A 188 -26.63 -3.39 -2.17
C SER A 188 -25.72 -2.16 -2.03
N ILE A 189 -24.45 -2.35 -1.62
CA ILE A 189 -23.46 -1.29 -1.41
C ILE A 189 -22.82 -0.91 -2.74
N ALA A 190 -22.98 0.36 -3.16
CA ALA A 190 -22.53 0.84 -4.46
C ALA A 190 -21.02 0.73 -4.68
N ILE A 191 -20.21 1.06 -3.67
CA ILE A 191 -18.74 0.97 -3.78
C ILE A 191 -18.26 -0.47 -4.04
N LEU A 192 -18.97 -1.48 -3.53
CA LEU A 192 -18.66 -2.88 -3.81
C LEU A 192 -19.04 -3.30 -5.23
N ARG A 193 -20.08 -2.71 -5.84
CA ARG A 193 -20.38 -2.94 -7.27
C ARG A 193 -19.25 -2.45 -8.17
N GLY A 194 -18.55 -1.39 -7.75
CA GLY A 194 -17.38 -0.86 -8.45
C GLY A 194 -16.20 -1.82 -8.51
N THR A 195 -16.16 -2.91 -7.72
CA THR A 195 -15.04 -3.86 -7.69
C THR A 195 -15.24 -5.10 -8.56
N VAL A 196 -16.31 -5.17 -9.36
CA VAL A 196 -16.60 -6.28 -10.29
C VAL A 196 -15.42 -6.57 -11.24
N TYR A 197 -14.67 -5.54 -11.64
CA TYR A 197 -13.51 -5.67 -12.54
C TYR A 197 -12.47 -6.67 -12.05
N ARG A 198 -12.39 -6.92 -10.73
CA ARG A 198 -11.45 -7.90 -10.15
C ARG A 198 -11.75 -9.30 -10.66
N MET A 199 -13.03 -9.65 -10.71
CA MET A 199 -13.47 -10.95 -11.20
C MET A 199 -13.37 -11.05 -12.72
N ASP A 200 -13.58 -9.94 -13.44
CA ASP A 200 -13.35 -9.89 -14.89
C ASP A 200 -11.86 -10.11 -15.21
N ALA A 201 -10.95 -9.54 -14.42
CA ALA A 201 -9.50 -9.75 -14.56
C ALA A 201 -9.12 -11.22 -14.30
N PHE A 202 -9.65 -11.84 -13.23
CA PHE A 202 -9.41 -13.26 -12.98
C PHE A 202 -9.99 -14.16 -14.07
N ARG A 203 -11.22 -13.88 -14.55
CA ARG A 203 -11.82 -14.62 -15.66
C ARG A 203 -10.94 -14.56 -16.90
N ARG A 204 -10.41 -13.37 -17.23
CA ARG A 204 -9.49 -13.21 -18.36
C ARG A 204 -8.22 -14.06 -18.21
N LEU A 205 -7.66 -14.15 -17.00
CA LEU A 205 -6.49 -15.01 -16.73
C LEU A 205 -6.82 -16.50 -16.92
N MET A 206 -8.02 -16.93 -16.52
CA MET A 206 -8.50 -18.31 -16.73
C MET A 206 -8.71 -18.61 -18.21
N ASP A 207 -9.35 -17.70 -18.96
CA ASP A 207 -9.57 -17.85 -20.41
C ASP A 207 -8.26 -17.97 -21.19
N LEU A 208 -7.20 -17.32 -20.69
CA LEU A 208 -5.85 -17.38 -21.26
C LEU A 208 -5.01 -18.57 -20.74
N GLY A 209 -5.58 -19.44 -19.92
CA GLY A 209 -4.89 -20.61 -19.36
C GLY A 209 -3.77 -20.28 -18.37
N GLN A 210 -3.75 -19.08 -17.77
CA GLN A 210 -2.65 -18.56 -16.94
C GLN A 210 -2.65 -19.13 -15.51
N TRP A 211 -2.96 -20.41 -15.33
CA TRP A 211 -3.13 -21.06 -14.02
C TRP A 211 -1.85 -21.07 -13.16
N GLY A 212 -0.69 -21.13 -13.82
CA GLY A 212 0.63 -21.05 -13.18
C GLY A 212 1.13 -19.64 -12.89
N LEU A 213 0.41 -18.60 -13.33
CA LEU A 213 0.83 -17.20 -13.31
C LEU A 213 2.26 -16.98 -13.87
N PRO A 214 2.57 -17.45 -15.09
CA PRO A 214 3.90 -17.23 -15.68
C PRO A 214 4.13 -15.75 -15.94
N LEU A 215 5.40 -15.33 -15.85
CA LEU A 215 5.84 -13.97 -16.13
C LEU A 215 6.49 -13.89 -17.53
N PRO A 216 6.33 -12.77 -18.26
CA PRO A 216 5.57 -11.58 -17.88
C PRO A 216 4.05 -11.79 -18.03
N LEU A 217 3.28 -11.05 -17.23
CA LEU A 217 1.81 -11.10 -17.21
C LEU A 217 1.24 -9.69 -17.26
N VAL A 218 0.22 -9.44 -18.09
CA VAL A 218 -0.49 -8.15 -18.11
C VAL A 218 -1.83 -8.29 -17.40
N VAL A 219 -2.03 -7.49 -16.36
CA VAL A 219 -3.29 -7.43 -15.60
C VAL A 219 -3.73 -5.98 -15.52
N ARG A 220 -4.95 -5.69 -15.98
CA ARG A 220 -5.51 -4.33 -16.00
C ARG A 220 -4.61 -3.26 -16.64
N GLY A 221 -3.91 -3.63 -17.71
CA GLY A 221 -3.02 -2.73 -18.45
C GLY A 221 -1.64 -2.50 -17.79
N ALA A 222 -1.36 -3.12 -16.64
CA ALA A 222 -0.05 -3.10 -16.01
C ALA A 222 0.70 -4.41 -16.25
N GLU A 223 1.99 -4.31 -16.55
CA GLU A 223 2.88 -5.47 -16.67
C GLU A 223 3.42 -5.88 -15.30
N ILE A 224 3.20 -7.14 -14.96
CA ILE A 224 3.89 -7.86 -13.89
C ILE A 224 5.02 -8.65 -14.55
N SER A 225 6.26 -8.33 -14.20
CA SER A 225 7.47 -9.00 -14.67
C SER A 225 8.51 -9.02 -13.56
N MET A 226 9.61 -9.76 -13.72
CA MET A 226 10.68 -9.76 -12.71
C MET A 226 11.25 -8.35 -12.50
N THR A 227 11.27 -7.53 -13.55
CA THR A 227 11.68 -6.12 -13.46
C THR A 227 10.72 -5.31 -12.60
N THR A 228 9.40 -5.36 -12.87
CA THR A 228 8.44 -4.57 -12.09
C THR A 228 8.27 -5.09 -10.67
N LEU A 229 8.43 -6.39 -10.44
CA LEU A 229 8.43 -6.98 -9.10
C LEU A 229 9.65 -6.54 -8.28
N ASN A 230 10.82 -6.37 -8.89
CA ASN A 230 12.05 -5.99 -8.20
C ASN A 230 12.35 -4.47 -8.23
N GLY A 231 11.42 -3.66 -8.73
CA GLY A 231 11.55 -2.21 -8.75
C GLY A 231 11.35 -1.58 -7.37
N THR A 232 11.62 -0.27 -7.29
CA THR A 232 11.23 0.54 -6.14
C THR A 232 9.71 0.79 -6.18
N PRO A 233 8.97 0.55 -5.09
CA PRO A 233 7.55 0.88 -5.04
C PRO A 233 7.27 2.36 -5.34
N PRO A 234 6.11 2.69 -5.93
CA PRO A 234 5.75 4.08 -6.22
C PRO A 234 5.73 4.90 -4.93
N GLY A 235 6.28 6.12 -4.99
CA GLY A 235 6.28 7.05 -3.87
C GLY A 235 7.25 6.72 -2.72
N CYS A 236 8.06 5.66 -2.86
CA CYS A 236 9.22 5.38 -2.03
C CYS A 236 10.49 5.92 -2.69
N TYR A 237 11.37 6.52 -1.90
CA TYR A 237 12.63 7.07 -2.38
C TYR A 237 13.82 6.56 -1.57
N ASP A 238 14.78 5.93 -2.23
CA ASP A 238 16.05 5.51 -1.63
C ASP A 238 17.16 6.59 -1.79
N GLY A 239 16.86 7.70 -2.47
CA GLY A 239 17.76 8.82 -2.68
C GLY A 239 17.15 9.93 -3.55
N PRO A 240 17.93 10.97 -3.90
CA PRO A 240 19.25 11.30 -3.36
C PRO A 240 19.22 11.62 -1.86
N ALA A 241 20.38 11.55 -1.20
CA ALA A 241 20.49 11.86 0.23
C ALA A 241 20.25 13.36 0.50
N PRO A 242 19.63 13.75 1.62
CA PRO A 242 19.47 15.16 1.97
C PRO A 242 20.81 15.89 2.01
N GLY A 243 20.85 17.11 1.46
CA GLY A 243 22.08 17.92 1.39
C GLY A 243 23.06 17.52 0.27
N SER A 244 22.76 16.46 -0.51
CA SER A 244 23.61 16.05 -1.64
C SER A 244 23.49 16.98 -2.86
N ARG A 245 22.44 17.79 -2.94
CA ARG A 245 22.20 18.76 -4.02
C ARG A 245 21.34 19.92 -3.53
N VAL A 246 21.40 21.03 -4.27
CA VAL A 246 20.49 22.18 -4.10
C VAL A 246 19.09 21.81 -4.60
N LEU A 247 18.06 22.24 -3.86
CA LEU A 247 16.66 22.05 -4.23
C LEU A 247 16.00 23.37 -4.64
N SER A 248 15.41 23.40 -5.83
CA SER A 248 14.72 24.55 -6.40
C SER A 248 13.68 24.10 -7.46
N VAL A 249 12.76 24.98 -7.83
CA VAL A 249 11.81 24.67 -8.93
C VAL A 249 12.55 24.72 -10.25
N GLN A 250 12.50 23.61 -10.99
CA GLN A 250 13.09 23.44 -12.31
C GLN A 250 12.26 22.46 -13.16
N ALA A 251 12.60 22.32 -14.45
CA ALA A 251 11.97 21.36 -15.35
C ALA A 251 12.98 20.26 -15.76
N PRO A 252 12.74 18.97 -15.43
CA PRO A 252 11.63 18.43 -14.62
C PRO A 252 11.78 18.75 -13.11
N LEU A 253 10.66 18.78 -12.38
CA LEU A 253 10.67 19.02 -10.93
C LEU A 253 11.54 17.98 -10.22
N GLN A 254 12.31 18.43 -9.23
CA GLN A 254 13.13 17.54 -8.41
C GLN A 254 12.24 16.64 -7.55
N ARG A 255 12.62 15.36 -7.48
CA ARG A 255 11.96 14.34 -6.68
C ARG A 255 13.00 13.51 -5.94
N GLY A 256 12.65 12.99 -4.77
CA GLY A 256 13.53 12.11 -4.02
C GLY A 256 13.40 12.20 -2.51
N LEU A 257 14.22 11.40 -1.84
CA LEU A 257 14.33 11.33 -0.39
C LEU A 257 14.74 12.69 0.20
N ASP A 258 15.71 13.37 -0.41
CA ASP A 258 16.14 14.72 -0.05
C ASP A 258 14.98 15.72 0.01
N VAL A 259 14.13 15.72 -1.02
CA VAL A 259 12.95 16.57 -1.08
C VAL A 259 11.97 16.23 0.04
N ARG A 260 11.65 14.94 0.22
CA ARG A 260 10.68 14.53 1.26
C ARG A 260 11.17 14.86 2.66
N ARG A 261 12.47 14.77 2.92
CA ARG A 261 13.07 15.13 4.23
C ARG A 261 12.95 16.62 4.51
N VAL A 262 13.22 17.47 3.53
CA VAL A 262 13.00 18.92 3.67
C VAL A 262 11.52 19.22 3.92
N GLN A 263 10.60 18.59 3.18
CA GLN A 263 9.16 18.79 3.38
C GLN A 263 8.69 18.31 4.76
N LEU A 264 9.22 17.18 5.25
CA LEU A 264 8.91 16.67 6.58
C LEU A 264 9.39 17.64 7.67
N ALA A 265 10.64 18.11 7.60
CA ALA A 265 11.16 19.07 8.58
C ALA A 265 10.42 20.41 8.55
N LEU A 266 10.00 20.88 7.36
CA LEU A 266 9.12 22.05 7.26
C LEU A 266 7.75 21.80 7.91
N SER A 267 7.18 20.60 7.72
CA SER A 267 5.94 20.18 8.36
C SER A 267 6.07 20.15 9.90
N ASP A 268 7.21 19.70 10.42
CA ASP A 268 7.47 19.66 11.87
C ASP A 268 7.56 21.07 12.47
N LEU A 269 8.02 22.05 11.69
CA LEU A 269 8.00 23.48 12.02
C LEU A 269 6.61 24.14 11.84
N GLY A 270 5.57 23.37 11.50
CA GLY A 270 4.20 23.85 11.37
C GLY A 270 3.83 24.40 9.99
N ALA A 271 4.64 24.16 8.96
CA ALA A 271 4.28 24.55 7.60
C ALA A 271 3.10 23.73 7.06
N ASP A 272 2.16 24.38 6.37
CA ASP A 272 1.11 23.73 5.60
C ASP A 272 1.69 23.18 4.28
N ILE A 273 2.25 21.98 4.36
CA ILE A 273 2.90 21.30 3.23
C ILE A 273 2.60 19.81 3.25
N LYS A 274 2.46 19.21 2.08
CA LYS A 274 2.43 17.75 1.91
C LYS A 274 3.84 17.24 1.63
N ALA A 275 4.30 16.25 2.39
CA ALA A 275 5.56 15.55 2.17
C ALA A 275 5.43 14.49 1.04
N ASP A 276 5.17 14.95 -0.19
CA ASP A 276 5.00 14.09 -1.38
C ASP A 276 6.33 13.70 -2.06
N GLY A 277 7.44 14.30 -1.64
CA GLY A 277 8.77 14.12 -2.22
C GLY A 277 8.95 14.82 -3.56
N VAL A 278 8.14 15.84 -3.88
CA VAL A 278 8.24 16.63 -5.11
C VAL A 278 8.49 18.11 -4.79
N PHE A 279 9.58 18.68 -5.31
CA PHE A 279 9.94 20.07 -5.04
C PHE A 279 9.21 21.00 -6.01
N GLY A 280 7.98 21.37 -5.66
CA GLY A 280 7.13 22.27 -6.43
C GLY A 280 6.91 23.62 -5.76
N GLY A 281 5.89 24.35 -6.22
CA GLY A 281 5.56 25.69 -5.72
C GLY A 281 5.24 25.73 -4.22
N ALA A 282 4.61 24.69 -3.66
CA ALA A 282 4.37 24.61 -2.22
C ALA A 282 5.69 24.54 -1.43
N SER A 283 6.62 23.66 -1.83
CA SER A 283 7.96 23.56 -1.25
C SER A 283 8.70 24.89 -1.31
N THR A 284 8.68 25.58 -2.46
CA THR A 284 9.30 26.92 -2.59
C THR A 284 8.73 27.93 -1.62
N ARG A 285 7.40 28.00 -1.47
CA ARG A 285 6.77 28.92 -0.51
C ARG A 285 7.21 28.62 0.92
N CYS A 286 7.11 27.37 1.35
CA CYS A 286 7.47 26.97 2.71
C CYS A 286 8.97 27.17 3.01
N VAL A 287 9.84 26.95 2.02
CA VAL A 287 11.27 27.28 2.15
C VAL A 287 11.47 28.79 2.32
N LYS A 288 10.78 29.63 1.55
CA LYS A 288 10.86 31.10 1.72
C LYS A 288 10.45 31.52 3.13
N ASP A 289 9.35 30.97 3.63
CA ASP A 289 8.84 31.30 4.98
C ASP A 289 9.84 30.85 6.06
N ALA A 290 10.38 29.64 5.92
CA ALA A 290 11.40 29.11 6.82
C ALA A 290 12.74 29.88 6.77
N GLN A 291 13.12 30.41 5.59
CA GLN A 291 14.27 31.29 5.43
C GLN A 291 14.04 32.63 6.12
N ARG A 292 12.88 33.27 5.92
CA ARG A 292 12.51 34.52 6.58
C ARG A 292 12.52 34.38 8.10
N ALA A 293 11.95 33.29 8.62
CA ALA A 293 11.92 32.99 10.05
C ALA A 293 13.33 32.85 10.65
N ARG A 294 14.34 32.52 9.83
CA ARG A 294 15.76 32.40 10.23
C ARG A 294 16.60 33.64 9.90
N GLY A 295 15.99 34.73 9.44
CA GLY A 295 16.72 35.93 9.02
C GLY A 295 17.57 35.75 7.75
N LEU A 296 17.30 34.71 6.96
CA LEU A 296 17.98 34.43 5.70
C LEU A 296 17.25 35.09 4.51
N PRO A 297 17.95 35.37 3.39
CA PRO A 297 17.30 35.79 2.16
C PRO A 297 16.25 34.77 1.70
N ALA A 298 15.02 35.22 1.44
CA ALA A 298 13.88 34.39 1.08
C ALA A 298 13.90 33.96 -0.41
N THR A 299 14.96 33.26 -0.82
CA THR A 299 15.18 32.81 -2.19
C THR A 299 14.18 31.73 -2.62
N GLY A 300 13.72 30.91 -1.68
CA GLY A 300 12.92 29.71 -1.97
C GLY A 300 13.75 28.55 -2.54
N VAL A 301 15.07 28.70 -2.55
CA VAL A 301 16.06 27.69 -2.88
C VAL A 301 16.55 27.08 -1.58
N ALA A 302 16.42 25.77 -1.42
CA ALA A 302 17.01 25.05 -0.30
C ALA A 302 18.42 24.58 -0.71
N ASP A 303 19.43 25.41 -0.38
CA ASP A 303 20.83 25.06 -0.57
C ASP A 303 21.33 24.08 0.50
N ILE A 304 22.57 23.59 0.34
CA ILE A 304 23.15 22.56 1.21
C ILE A 304 23.24 23.04 2.67
N ALA A 305 23.58 24.32 2.89
CA ALA A 305 23.70 24.88 4.23
C ALA A 305 22.33 25.00 4.91
N PHE A 306 21.32 25.48 4.18
CA PHE A 306 19.95 25.55 4.65
C PHE A 306 19.38 24.15 4.95
N ILE A 307 19.62 23.16 4.07
CA ILE A 307 19.18 21.78 4.31
C ILE A 307 19.85 21.21 5.56
N GLY A 308 21.16 21.40 5.72
CA GLY A 308 21.89 20.96 6.91
C GLY A 308 21.34 21.58 8.19
N ALA A 309 21.10 22.90 8.20
CA ALA A 309 20.53 23.62 9.34
C ALA A 309 19.04 23.32 9.60
N LEU A 310 18.32 22.81 8.60
CA LEU A 310 16.92 22.43 8.74
C LEU A 310 16.76 21.02 9.31
N LEU A 311 17.71 20.12 9.02
CA LEU A 311 17.63 18.70 9.36
C LEU A 311 18.51 18.29 10.56
N GLY A 312 19.49 19.11 10.94
CA GLY A 312 20.33 18.92 12.12
C GLY A 312 19.73 19.59 13.35
#